data_AF-A0A2M8NDS1-F1
#
_entry.id   AF-A0A2M8NDS1-F1
#
_cell.length_a   1.000
_cell.length_b   1.000
_cell.length_c   1.000
_cell.angle_alpha   90.00
_cell.angle_beta   90.00
_cell.angle_gamma   90.00
#
_symmetry.space_group_name_H-M   'P 1'
#
loop_
_entity.id
_entity.type
_entity.pdbx_description
1 polymer ?
#
loop_
_entity_poly.entity_id
_entity_poly.type
_entity_poly.pdbx_seq_one_letter_code
_entity_poly.pdbx_strand_id
1 'polypeptide(L)'
;MNWSTICEALRETLNAQNTARDLAITQSRELIRHCSLTIRAIHRRDWELADSKLIAVREAAEKLKACVADYPDLYYSGYTQDALKEVVEAFATYAMIRDYPLPTPESLGVEPATYLLGIAEAATELRRFILDIMRRNAHHSQEAERLLDWMDTVYDELVTFDFPDALTGGLRRQTDVVRSVLERTRGDLTHSLRQQRLQDALARFEQYIDNE
;
A
#
# COMPACT_ATOMS: atom_id res chain seq x y z
N MET A 1 -42.63 13.26 26.77
CA MET A 1 -42.66 12.58 25.45
C MET A 1 -43.46 11.30 25.59
N ASN A 2 -44.38 11.00 24.67
CA ASN A 2 -45.07 9.70 24.65
C ASN A 2 -44.22 8.67 23.89
N TRP A 3 -44.52 7.38 24.06
CA TRP A 3 -43.78 6.29 23.42
C TRP A 3 -43.69 6.43 21.88
N SER A 4 -44.73 6.95 21.22
CA SER A 4 -44.73 7.16 19.76
C SER A 4 -43.69 8.19 19.34
N THR A 5 -43.63 9.33 20.03
CA THR A 5 -42.65 10.39 19.74
C THR A 5 -41.22 9.91 19.96
N ILE A 6 -40.98 9.07 20.98
CA ILE A 6 -39.66 8.45 21.20
C ILE A 6 -39.32 7.52 20.03
N CYS A 7 -40.26 6.65 19.62
CA CYS A 7 -40.06 5.76 18.48
C CYS A 7 -39.79 6.50 17.16
N GLU A 8 -40.48 7.61 16.92
CA GLU A 8 -40.29 8.45 15.72
C GLU A 8 -38.88 9.04 15.69
N ALA A 9 -38.43 9.68 16.78
CA ALA A 9 -37.08 10.25 16.87
C ALA A 9 -35.98 9.17 16.72
N LEU A 10 -36.20 7.97 17.30
CA LEU A 10 -35.28 6.84 17.13
C LEU A 10 -35.22 6.34 15.69
N ARG A 11 -36.37 6.26 14.98
CA ARG A 11 -36.39 5.88 13.56
C ARG A 11 -35.68 6.90 12.69
N GLU A 12 -35.87 8.19 12.93
CA GLU A 12 -35.16 9.24 12.20
C GLU A 12 -33.65 9.13 12.38
N THR A 13 -33.18 8.92 13.61
CA THR A 13 -31.76 8.73 13.93
C THR A 13 -31.18 7.50 13.20
N LEU A 14 -31.86 6.35 13.29
CA LEU A 14 -31.39 5.11 12.66
C LEU A 14 -31.44 5.18 11.13
N ASN A 15 -32.44 5.86 10.56
CA ASN A 15 -32.51 6.08 9.11
C ASN A 15 -31.34 6.94 8.62
N ALA A 16 -31.02 8.03 9.33
CA ALA A 16 -29.87 8.87 8.99
C ALA A 16 -28.55 8.09 9.04
N GLN A 17 -28.33 7.30 10.09
CA GLN A 17 -27.16 6.43 10.21
C GLN A 17 -27.11 5.36 9.10
N ASN A 18 -28.24 4.76 8.75
CA ASN A 18 -28.30 3.77 7.67
C ASN A 18 -27.99 4.39 6.30
N THR A 19 -28.51 5.59 6.02
CA THR A 19 -28.18 6.32 4.78
C THR A 19 -26.69 6.65 4.72
N ALA A 20 -26.09 7.11 5.81
CA ALA A 20 -24.64 7.36 5.88
C ALA A 20 -23.83 6.08 5.65
N ARG A 21 -24.25 4.95 6.24
CA ARG A 21 -23.62 3.64 6.04
C ARG A 21 -23.64 3.19 4.58
N ASP A 22 -24.80 3.25 3.93
CA ASP A 22 -24.94 2.80 2.54
C ASP A 22 -24.09 3.66 1.58
N LEU A 23 -24.01 4.97 1.86
CA LEU A 23 -23.15 5.89 1.13
C LEU A 23 -21.67 5.59 1.38
N ALA A 24 -21.26 5.35 2.63
CA ALA A 24 -19.89 5.02 2.99
C ALA A 24 -19.41 3.72 2.32
N ILE A 25 -20.22 2.66 2.31
CA ILE A 25 -19.90 1.40 1.62
C ILE A 25 -19.64 1.65 0.12
N THR A 26 -20.50 2.46 -0.51
CA THR A 26 -20.36 2.79 -1.93
C THR A 26 -19.09 3.60 -2.20
N GLN A 27 -18.81 4.59 -1.36
CA GLN A 27 -17.62 5.43 -1.48
C GLN A 27 -16.33 4.66 -1.19
N SER A 28 -16.31 3.77 -0.19
CA SER A 28 -15.17 2.89 0.09
C SER A 28 -14.79 2.04 -1.11
N ARG A 29 -15.77 1.40 -1.77
CA ARG A 29 -15.50 0.58 -2.97
C ARG A 29 -14.92 1.40 -4.11
N GLU A 30 -15.45 2.60 -4.31
CA GLU A 30 -14.96 3.50 -5.35
C GLU A 30 -13.55 4.03 -5.04
N LEU A 31 -13.27 4.34 -3.78
CA LEU A 31 -11.95 4.75 -3.31
C LEU A 31 -10.91 3.64 -3.56
N ILE A 32 -11.22 2.39 -3.17
CA ILE A 32 -10.36 1.22 -3.42
C ILE A 32 -10.10 1.06 -4.93
N ARG A 33 -11.12 1.25 -5.77
CA ARG A 33 -10.97 1.21 -7.23
C ARG A 33 -10.01 2.29 -7.73
N HIS A 34 -10.08 3.51 -7.19
CA HIS A 34 -9.15 4.60 -7.50
C HIS A 34 -7.71 4.27 -7.05
N CYS A 35 -7.51 3.73 -5.84
CA CYS A 35 -6.21 3.27 -5.35
C CYS A 35 -5.60 2.22 -6.29
N SER A 36 -6.37 1.16 -6.62
CA SER A 36 -5.95 0.12 -7.57
C SER A 36 -5.57 0.67 -8.95
N LEU A 37 -6.31 1.67 -9.47
CA LEU A 37 -5.97 2.33 -10.73
C LEU A 37 -4.68 3.16 -10.64
N THR A 38 -4.41 3.75 -9.48
CA THR A 38 -3.21 4.53 -9.20
C THR A 38 -1.98 3.62 -9.16
N ILE A 39 -2.03 2.54 -8.38
CA ILE A 39 -0.96 1.53 -8.31
C ILE A 39 -0.66 0.95 -9.70
N ARG A 40 -1.70 0.70 -10.51
CA ARG A 40 -1.52 0.29 -11.91
C ARG A 40 -0.82 1.33 -12.78
N ALA A 41 -1.05 2.62 -12.58
CA ALA A 41 -0.34 3.68 -13.29
C ALA A 41 1.13 3.76 -12.84
N ILE A 42 1.39 3.61 -11.54
CA ILE A 42 2.73 3.55 -10.95
C ILE A 42 3.56 2.41 -11.57
N HIS A 43 3.02 1.19 -11.66
CA HIS A 43 3.69 0.06 -12.33
C HIS A 43 3.98 0.31 -13.81
N ARG A 44 3.15 1.08 -14.49
CA ARG A 44 3.39 1.49 -15.88
C ARG A 44 4.37 2.66 -16.00
N ARG A 45 4.79 3.26 -14.88
CA ARG A 45 5.58 4.51 -14.82
C ARG A 45 4.91 5.67 -15.56
N ASP A 46 3.58 5.63 -15.63
CA ASP A 46 2.76 6.71 -16.17
C ASP A 46 2.56 7.74 -15.06
N TRP A 47 3.59 8.58 -14.87
CA TRP A 47 3.71 9.45 -13.71
C TRP A 47 2.67 10.56 -13.69
N GLU A 48 2.39 11.17 -14.85
CA GLU A 48 1.37 12.20 -14.98
C GLU A 48 -0.01 11.65 -14.58
N LEU A 49 -0.34 10.44 -15.04
CA LEU A 49 -1.58 9.77 -14.65
C LEU A 49 -1.57 9.35 -13.18
N ALA A 50 -0.44 8.88 -12.64
CA ALA A 50 -0.33 8.52 -11.24
C ALA A 50 -0.56 9.75 -10.34
N ASP A 51 0.05 10.89 -10.67
CA ASP A 51 -0.11 12.16 -9.96
C ASP A 51 -1.56 12.63 -9.98
N SER A 52 -2.19 12.63 -11.17
CA SER A 52 -3.60 13.03 -11.30
C SER A 52 -4.54 12.10 -10.52
N LYS A 53 -4.22 10.80 -10.45
CA LYS A 53 -5.01 9.83 -9.70
C LYS A 53 -4.81 9.94 -8.20
N LEU A 54 -3.60 10.24 -7.72
CA LEU A 54 -3.36 10.47 -6.29
C LEU A 54 -4.15 11.68 -5.76
N ILE A 55 -4.31 12.73 -6.57
CA ILE A 55 -5.21 13.85 -6.24
C ILE A 55 -6.65 13.35 -6.08
N ALA A 56 -7.16 12.59 -7.05
CA ALA A 56 -8.52 12.04 -6.99
C ALA A 56 -8.72 11.07 -5.81
N VAL A 57 -7.70 10.25 -5.48
CA VAL A 57 -7.72 9.37 -4.30
C VAL A 57 -7.84 10.20 -3.03
N ARG A 58 -7.06 11.28 -2.90
CA ARG A 58 -7.13 12.18 -1.73
C ARG A 58 -8.51 12.81 -1.60
N GLU A 59 -9.06 13.36 -2.67
CA GLU A 59 -10.40 13.95 -2.68
C GLU A 59 -11.49 12.93 -2.30
N ALA A 60 -11.40 11.71 -2.85
CA ALA A 60 -12.33 10.64 -2.53
C ALA A 60 -12.20 10.16 -1.07
N ALA A 61 -10.99 10.13 -0.52
CA ALA A 61 -10.74 9.81 0.89
C ALA A 61 -11.33 10.87 1.82
N GLU A 62 -11.13 12.16 1.53
CA GLU A 62 -11.76 13.24 2.32
C GLU A 62 -13.29 13.17 2.25
N LYS A 63 -13.86 12.86 1.08
CA LYS A 63 -15.30 12.69 0.92
C LYS A 63 -15.84 11.52 1.76
N LEU A 64 -15.13 10.39 1.78
CA LEU A 64 -15.48 9.24 2.60
C LEU A 64 -15.43 9.58 4.09
N LYS A 65 -14.35 10.22 4.55
CA LYS A 65 -14.20 10.62 5.96
C LYS A 65 -15.28 11.60 6.39
N ALA A 66 -15.59 12.61 5.57
CA ALA A 66 -16.65 13.57 5.83
C ALA A 66 -18.04 12.90 5.90
N CYS A 67 -18.29 11.88 5.07
CA CYS A 67 -19.56 11.12 5.07
C CYS A 67 -19.84 10.42 6.41
N VAL A 68 -18.80 10.03 7.13
CA VAL A 68 -18.90 9.26 8.38
C VAL A 68 -18.43 10.04 9.61
N ALA A 69 -18.14 11.34 9.48
CA ALA A 69 -17.56 12.15 10.55
C ALA A 69 -18.41 12.17 11.83
N ASP A 70 -19.74 12.21 11.69
CA ASP A 70 -20.68 12.21 12.81
C ASP A 70 -20.99 10.79 13.35
N TYR A 71 -20.44 9.74 12.72
CA TYR A 71 -20.74 8.34 13.02
C TYR A 71 -19.46 7.54 13.25
N PRO A 72 -18.88 7.57 14.47
CA PRO A 72 -17.64 6.84 14.79
C PRO A 72 -17.69 5.36 14.43
N ASP A 73 -18.81 4.68 14.67
CA ASP A 73 -18.99 3.26 14.33
C ASP A 73 -18.85 2.98 12.81
N LEU A 74 -19.19 3.95 11.97
CA LEU A 74 -19.04 3.86 10.52
C LEU A 74 -17.61 4.22 10.09
N TYR A 75 -16.97 5.18 10.76
CA TYR A 75 -15.57 5.51 10.53
C TYR A 75 -14.66 4.32 10.85
N TYR A 76 -14.81 3.69 12.02
CA TYR A 76 -14.01 2.53 12.44
C TYR A 76 -14.51 1.20 11.86
N SER A 77 -15.50 1.22 10.97
CA SER A 77 -15.97 0.02 10.30
C SER A 77 -14.90 -0.54 9.34
N GLY A 78 -14.92 -1.86 9.13
CA GLY A 78 -13.95 -2.54 8.27
C GLY A 78 -13.90 -1.97 6.85
N TYR A 79 -15.04 -1.68 6.22
CA TYR A 79 -15.04 -1.15 4.85
C TYR A 79 -14.46 0.27 4.74
N THR A 80 -14.55 1.10 5.77
CA THR A 80 -13.92 2.42 5.78
C THR A 80 -12.43 2.29 6.02
N GLN A 81 -12.02 1.52 7.05
CA GLN A 81 -10.62 1.32 7.38
C GLN A 81 -9.84 0.59 6.28
N ASP A 82 -10.45 -0.42 5.63
CA ASP A 82 -9.86 -1.11 4.48
C ASP A 82 -9.63 -0.13 3.31
N ALA A 83 -10.58 0.76 3.03
CA ALA A 83 -10.42 1.75 1.97
C ALA A 83 -9.34 2.79 2.28
N LEU A 84 -9.22 3.23 3.53
CA LEU A 84 -8.18 4.16 3.97
C LEU A 84 -6.79 3.50 4.00
N LYS A 85 -6.69 2.21 4.33
CA LYS A 85 -5.46 1.44 4.23
C LYS A 85 -4.95 1.40 2.78
N GLU A 86 -5.83 1.20 1.81
CA GLU A 86 -5.50 1.22 0.38
C GLU A 86 -5.06 2.61 -0.11
N VAL A 87 -5.53 3.69 0.53
CA VAL A 87 -4.98 5.04 0.29
C VAL A 87 -3.52 5.09 0.71
N VAL A 88 -3.20 4.61 1.91
CA VAL A 88 -1.82 4.57 2.41
C VAL A 88 -0.95 3.74 1.49
N GLU A 89 -1.41 2.56 1.07
CA GLU A 89 -0.67 1.71 0.12
C GLU A 89 -0.34 2.48 -1.17
N ALA A 90 -1.33 3.13 -1.79
CA ALA A 90 -1.14 3.85 -3.05
C ALA A 90 -0.13 5.01 -2.93
N PHE A 91 -0.24 5.82 -1.87
CA PHE A 91 0.68 6.95 -1.65
C PHE A 91 2.08 6.49 -1.25
N ALA A 92 2.19 5.49 -0.37
CA ALA A 92 3.48 4.96 0.08
C ALA A 92 4.21 4.27 -1.06
N THR A 93 3.52 3.45 -1.86
CA THR A 93 4.08 2.80 -3.05
C THR A 93 4.64 3.83 -4.03
N TYR A 94 3.88 4.90 -4.30
CA TYR A 94 4.35 6.01 -5.13
C TYR A 94 5.64 6.63 -4.58
N ALA A 95 5.64 6.98 -3.29
CA ALA A 95 6.75 7.65 -2.64
C ALA A 95 8.02 6.78 -2.61
N MET A 96 7.91 5.51 -2.20
CA MET A 96 9.04 4.57 -2.17
C MET A 96 9.65 4.37 -3.57
N ILE A 97 8.81 4.17 -4.59
CA ILE A 97 9.29 3.99 -5.96
C ILE A 97 9.98 5.24 -6.49
N ARG A 98 9.40 6.42 -6.24
CA ARG A 98 9.92 7.72 -6.70
C ARG A 98 11.04 8.28 -5.84
N ASP A 99 11.39 7.61 -4.75
CA ASP A 99 12.38 8.07 -3.76
C ASP A 99 11.99 9.42 -3.13
N TYR A 100 10.70 9.58 -2.86
CA TYR A 100 10.15 10.74 -2.17
C TYR A 100 9.89 10.43 -0.69
N PRO A 101 9.83 11.46 0.17
CA PRO A 101 9.43 11.29 1.55
C PRO A 101 8.07 10.59 1.66
N LEU A 102 7.94 9.66 2.60
CA LEU A 102 6.67 9.02 2.90
C LEU A 102 5.68 10.07 3.44
N PRO A 103 4.39 9.97 3.06
CA PRO A 103 3.35 10.78 3.70
C PRO A 103 3.20 10.36 5.16
N THR A 104 2.93 11.30 6.07
CA THR A 104 2.64 10.97 7.47
C THR A 104 1.18 10.52 7.63
N PRO A 105 0.82 9.75 8.68
CA PRO A 105 -0.58 9.40 8.96
C PRO A 105 -1.48 10.64 9.08
N GLU A 106 -0.99 11.73 9.68
CA GLU A 106 -1.73 13.00 9.81
C GLU A 106 -1.98 13.64 8.44
N SER A 107 -0.99 13.60 7.54
CA SER A 107 -1.13 14.14 6.18
C SER A 107 -2.15 13.39 5.32
N LEU A 108 -2.43 12.13 5.65
CA LEU A 108 -3.47 11.31 5.01
C LEU A 108 -4.78 11.30 5.81
N GLY A 109 -4.74 11.78 7.06
CA GLY A 109 -5.85 11.73 8.01
C GLY A 109 -6.33 10.31 8.24
N VAL A 110 -5.42 9.40 8.55
CA VAL A 110 -5.70 7.98 8.83
C VAL A 110 -5.18 7.59 10.22
N GLU A 111 -5.78 6.55 10.78
CA GLU A 111 -5.40 6.04 12.10
C GLU A 111 -4.03 5.32 12.05
N PRO A 112 -3.27 5.29 13.16
CA PRO A 112 -1.94 4.68 13.21
C PRO A 112 -1.92 3.22 12.76
N ALA A 113 -2.88 2.41 13.22
CA ALA A 113 -2.97 0.99 12.83
C ALA A 113 -3.21 0.83 11.32
N THR A 114 -4.13 1.61 10.77
CA THR A 114 -4.47 1.63 9.34
C THR A 114 -3.28 2.08 8.48
N TYR A 115 -2.52 3.06 8.97
CA TYR A 115 -1.29 3.49 8.33
C TYR A 115 -0.24 2.38 8.29
N LEU A 116 0.06 1.75 9.43
CA LEU A 116 1.06 0.67 9.50
C LEU A 116 0.69 -0.52 8.60
N LEU A 117 -0.59 -0.90 8.57
CA LEU A 117 -1.09 -1.95 7.68
C LEU A 117 -0.91 -1.58 6.19
N GLY A 118 -1.21 -0.33 5.81
CA GLY A 118 -1.02 0.13 4.43
C GLY A 118 0.45 0.25 4.02
N ILE A 119 1.34 0.63 4.94
CA ILE A 119 2.80 0.60 4.72
C ILE A 119 3.29 -0.83 4.48
N ALA A 120 2.77 -1.78 5.25
CA ALA A 120 3.10 -3.19 5.06
C ALA A 120 2.63 -3.70 3.68
N GLU A 121 1.44 -3.30 3.23
CA GLU A 121 0.96 -3.63 1.87
C GLU A 121 1.83 -2.99 0.78
N ALA A 122 2.18 -1.72 0.92
CA ALA A 122 3.07 -1.03 -0.02
C ALA A 122 4.42 -1.74 -0.15
N ALA A 123 5.03 -2.13 0.99
CA ALA A 123 6.28 -2.89 0.98
C ALA A 123 6.13 -4.24 0.26
N THR A 124 5.00 -4.94 0.42
CA THR A 124 4.77 -6.18 -0.33
C THR A 124 4.58 -5.94 -1.84
N GLU A 125 3.97 -4.82 -2.24
CA GLU A 125 3.77 -4.46 -3.65
C GLU A 125 5.08 -4.11 -4.36
N LEU A 126 6.10 -3.62 -3.62
CA LEU A 126 7.44 -3.37 -4.17
C LEU A 126 8.05 -4.60 -4.84
N ARG A 127 7.75 -5.82 -4.36
CA ARG A 127 8.22 -7.06 -5.00
C ARG A 127 7.82 -7.12 -6.48
N ARG A 128 6.57 -6.75 -6.80
CA ARG A 128 6.09 -6.78 -8.18
C ARG A 128 6.88 -5.82 -9.06
N PHE A 129 7.20 -4.64 -8.51
CA PHE A 129 7.98 -3.63 -9.22
C PHE A 129 9.44 -4.08 -9.41
N ILE A 130 10.06 -4.65 -8.38
CA ILE A 130 11.41 -5.24 -8.44
C ILE A 130 11.49 -6.32 -9.53
N LEU A 131 10.55 -7.26 -9.55
CA LEU A 131 10.53 -8.31 -10.57
C LEU A 131 10.33 -7.76 -11.99
N ASP A 132 9.56 -6.69 -12.14
CA ASP A 132 9.38 -6.03 -13.44
C ASP A 132 10.65 -5.30 -13.90
N ILE A 133 11.38 -4.63 -12.99
CA ILE A 133 12.71 -4.05 -13.25
C ILE A 133 13.67 -5.16 -13.71
N MET A 134 13.73 -6.28 -12.98
CA MET A 134 14.61 -7.39 -13.31
C MET A 134 14.27 -8.02 -14.66
N ARG A 135 12.98 -8.09 -15.03
CA ARG A 135 12.55 -8.64 -16.33
C ARG A 135 12.94 -7.74 -17.50
N ARG A 136 12.92 -6.41 -17.32
CA ARG A 136 13.18 -5.44 -18.41
C ARG A 136 14.67 -5.14 -18.59
N ASN A 137 15.47 -5.25 -17.54
CA ASN A 137 16.88 -4.93 -17.58
C ASN A 137 17.73 -6.19 -17.82
N ALA A 138 18.68 -6.10 -18.76
CA ALA A 138 19.66 -7.15 -18.99
C ALA A 138 20.71 -7.25 -17.87
N HIS A 139 20.82 -6.19 -17.05
CA HIS A 139 21.82 -6.04 -16.02
C HIS A 139 21.21 -5.65 -14.67
N HIS A 140 21.99 -5.89 -13.63
CA HIS A 140 21.73 -5.51 -12.26
C HIS A 140 21.27 -4.05 -12.13
N SER A 141 20.19 -3.85 -11.37
CA SER A 141 19.56 -2.54 -11.21
C SER A 141 19.70 -2.04 -9.78
N GLN A 142 20.33 -0.88 -9.63
CA GLN A 142 20.40 -0.16 -8.35
C GLN A 142 19.00 0.22 -7.83
N GLU A 143 18.05 0.45 -8.72
CA GLU A 143 16.67 0.73 -8.33
C GLU A 143 16.02 -0.50 -7.68
N ALA A 144 16.31 -1.71 -8.18
CA ALA A 144 15.79 -2.94 -7.55
C ALA A 144 16.37 -3.15 -6.15
N GLU A 145 17.67 -2.91 -5.95
CA GLU A 145 18.31 -2.98 -4.63
C GLU A 145 17.72 -1.94 -3.67
N ARG A 146 17.61 -0.67 -4.10
CA ARG A 146 17.00 0.39 -3.27
C ARG A 146 15.58 0.05 -2.81
N LEU A 147 14.78 -0.57 -3.67
CA LEU A 147 13.42 -0.99 -3.31
C LEU A 147 13.43 -2.22 -2.39
N LEU A 148 14.40 -3.12 -2.52
CA LEU A 148 14.60 -4.21 -1.58
C LEU A 148 14.99 -3.68 -0.18
N ASP A 149 15.85 -2.65 -0.12
CA ASP A 149 16.23 -1.98 1.12
C ASP A 149 15.03 -1.31 1.80
N TRP A 150 14.10 -0.74 1.02
CA TRP A 150 12.82 -0.24 1.55
C TRP A 150 11.98 -1.35 2.19
N MET A 151 11.90 -2.53 1.56
CA MET A 151 11.18 -3.66 2.13
C MET A 151 11.81 -4.13 3.45
N ASP A 152 13.15 -4.14 3.53
CA ASP A 152 13.90 -4.50 4.73
C ASP A 152 13.67 -3.49 5.86
N THR A 153 13.82 -2.20 5.56
CA THR A 153 13.58 -1.09 6.50
C THR A 153 12.16 -1.15 7.07
N VAL A 154 11.16 -1.35 6.22
CA VAL A 154 9.77 -1.47 6.68
C VAL A 154 9.60 -2.68 7.59
N TYR A 155 10.14 -3.85 7.23
CA TYR A 155 10.05 -5.04 8.06
C TYR A 155 10.73 -4.84 9.43
N ASP A 156 11.93 -4.28 9.45
CA ASP A 156 12.71 -4.03 10.66
C ASP A 156 12.02 -3.07 11.61
N GLU A 157 11.36 -2.02 11.10
CA GLU A 157 10.58 -1.12 11.93
C GLU A 157 9.28 -1.80 12.42
N LEU A 158 8.55 -2.49 11.53
CA LEU A 158 7.27 -3.12 11.85
C LEU A 158 7.38 -4.21 12.92
N VAL A 159 8.51 -4.94 13.00
CA VAL A 159 8.70 -5.98 14.03
C VAL A 159 8.87 -5.40 15.44
N THR A 160 9.21 -4.10 15.56
CA THR A 160 9.37 -3.43 16.86
C THR A 160 8.05 -3.05 17.52
N PHE A 161 6.93 -3.07 16.77
CA PHE A 161 5.60 -2.74 17.30
C PHE A 161 5.02 -3.87 18.15
N ASP A 162 5.50 -4.00 19.40
CA ASP A 162 4.99 -4.97 20.38
C ASP A 162 3.73 -4.47 21.09
N PHE A 163 2.63 -4.42 20.34
CA PHE A 163 1.31 -4.09 20.86
C PHE A 163 0.31 -5.24 20.63
N PRO A 164 -0.78 -5.32 21.42
CA PRO A 164 -1.84 -6.28 21.20
C PRO A 164 -2.55 -6.07 19.85
N ASP A 165 -3.01 -7.16 19.23
CA ASP A 165 -3.72 -7.11 17.94
C ASP A 165 -4.98 -6.24 17.98
N ALA A 166 -5.63 -6.11 19.14
CA ALA A 166 -6.78 -5.23 19.34
C ALA A 166 -6.46 -3.75 19.09
N LEU A 167 -5.20 -3.33 19.23
CA LEU A 167 -4.74 -1.97 18.95
C LEU A 167 -4.20 -1.83 17.52
N THR A 168 -3.56 -2.87 17.00
CA THR A 168 -2.83 -2.80 15.72
C THR A 168 -3.59 -3.35 14.52
N GLY A 169 -4.77 -3.95 14.75
CA GLY A 169 -5.61 -4.46 13.67
C GLY A 169 -5.02 -5.68 12.94
N GLY A 170 -4.22 -6.50 13.63
CA GLY A 170 -3.59 -7.68 13.05
C GLY A 170 -2.24 -7.43 12.37
N LEU A 171 -1.55 -6.35 12.75
CA LEU A 171 -0.25 -5.97 12.19
C LEU A 171 0.79 -7.10 12.23
N ARG A 172 0.84 -7.91 13.30
CA ARG A 172 1.79 -9.03 13.42
C ARG A 172 1.72 -9.99 12.23
N ARG A 173 0.50 -10.37 11.85
CA ARG A 173 0.25 -11.24 10.68
C ARG A 173 0.75 -10.57 9.40
N GLN A 174 0.53 -9.26 9.26
CA GLN A 174 0.95 -8.53 8.08
C GLN A 174 2.48 -8.40 8.02
N THR A 175 3.15 -8.16 9.15
CA THR A 175 4.62 -8.17 9.25
C THR A 175 5.21 -9.52 8.84
N ASP A 176 4.58 -10.64 9.21
CA ASP A 176 5.02 -11.97 8.75
C ASP A 176 4.85 -12.16 7.23
N VAL A 177 3.81 -11.57 6.63
CA VAL A 177 3.64 -11.55 5.17
C VAL A 177 4.77 -10.73 4.53
N VAL A 178 5.07 -9.53 5.05
CA VAL A 178 6.20 -8.72 4.58
C VAL A 178 7.49 -9.51 4.63
N ARG A 179 7.82 -10.17 5.75
CA ARG A 179 8.99 -11.05 5.89
C ARG A 179 9.05 -12.11 4.78
N SER A 180 7.97 -12.84 4.57
CA SER A 180 7.91 -13.91 3.56
C SER A 180 8.12 -13.38 2.13
N VAL A 181 7.60 -12.19 1.82
CA VAL A 181 7.73 -11.55 0.52
C VAL A 181 9.15 -10.99 0.35
N LEU A 182 9.71 -10.36 1.37
CA LEU A 182 11.08 -9.85 1.43
C LEU A 182 12.10 -10.95 1.17
N GLU A 183 12.06 -12.05 1.92
CA GLU A 183 13.04 -13.14 1.78
C GLU A 183 13.04 -13.76 0.38
N ARG A 184 11.84 -13.97 -0.19
CA ARG A 184 11.72 -14.45 -1.58
C ARG A 184 12.30 -13.45 -2.57
N THR A 185 12.10 -12.16 -2.36
CA THR A 185 12.58 -11.10 -3.27
C THR A 185 14.09 -10.98 -3.21
N ARG A 186 14.67 -11.03 -2.02
CA ARG A 186 16.12 -11.10 -1.81
C ARG A 186 16.74 -12.31 -2.51
N GLY A 187 16.09 -13.48 -2.38
CA GLY A 187 16.52 -14.71 -3.06
C GLY A 187 16.53 -14.55 -4.59
N ASP A 188 15.44 -14.04 -5.17
CA ASP A 188 15.32 -13.82 -6.62
C ASP A 188 16.39 -12.84 -7.14
N LEU A 189 16.59 -11.71 -6.44
CA LEU A 189 17.57 -10.69 -6.83
C LEU A 189 19.01 -11.23 -6.75
N THR A 190 19.34 -11.95 -5.68
CA THR A 190 20.65 -12.60 -5.51
C THR A 190 20.92 -13.61 -6.62
N HIS A 191 19.91 -14.42 -6.97
CA HIS A 191 20.05 -15.40 -8.03
C HIS A 191 20.30 -14.74 -9.39
N SER A 192 19.52 -13.71 -9.73
CA SER A 192 19.69 -12.94 -10.96
C SER A 192 21.09 -12.30 -11.05
N LEU A 193 21.57 -11.70 -9.97
CA LEU A 193 22.92 -11.11 -9.93
C LEU A 193 24.02 -12.16 -10.16
N ARG A 194 23.90 -13.35 -9.55
CA ARG A 194 24.86 -14.45 -9.76
C ARG A 194 24.85 -14.95 -11.20
N GLN A 195 23.67 -15.09 -11.80
CA GLN A 195 23.53 -15.48 -13.21
C GLN A 195 24.19 -14.48 -14.15
N GLN A 196 23.98 -13.18 -13.90
CA GLN A 196 24.64 -12.15 -14.70
C GLN A 196 26.17 -12.21 -14.58
N ARG A 197 26.71 -12.32 -13.35
CA ARG A 197 28.16 -12.45 -13.15
C ARG A 197 28.76 -13.64 -13.89
N LEU A 198 28.02 -14.75 -13.97
CA LEU A 198 28.42 -15.92 -14.74
C LEU A 198 28.39 -15.66 -16.26
N GLN A 199 27.33 -15.03 -16.78
CA GLN A 199 27.25 -14.63 -18.18
C GLN A 199 28.40 -13.70 -18.58
N ASP A 200 28.70 -12.70 -17.74
CA ASP A 200 29.81 -11.77 -17.98
C ASP A 200 31.17 -12.51 -17.96
N ALA A 201 31.33 -13.52 -17.10
CA ALA A 201 32.55 -14.34 -17.06
C ALA A 201 32.71 -15.20 -18.31
N LEU A 202 31.62 -15.78 -18.82
CA LEU A 202 31.61 -16.54 -20.06
C LEU A 202 31.92 -15.66 -21.27
N ALA A 203 31.32 -14.46 -21.35
CA ALA A 203 31.61 -13.51 -22.42
C ALA A 203 33.08 -13.05 -22.43
N ARG A 204 33.67 -12.81 -21.26
CA ARG A 204 35.12 -12.51 -21.14
C ARG A 204 35.99 -13.69 -21.59
N PHE A 205 35.57 -14.91 -21.29
CA PHE A 205 36.30 -16.11 -21.68
C PHE A 205 36.23 -16.36 -23.21
N GLU A 206 35.07 -16.15 -23.82
CA GLU A 206 34.89 -16.22 -25.28
C GLU A 206 35.79 -15.21 -26.00
N GLN A 207 35.81 -13.95 -25.54
CA GLN A 207 36.71 -12.92 -26.07
C GLN A 207 38.19 -13.28 -25.89
N TYR A 208 38.57 -13.98 -24.83
CA TYR A 208 39.95 -14.42 -24.63
C TYR A 208 40.34 -15.46 -25.68
N ILE A 209 39.46 -16.43 -25.97
CA ILE A 209 39.71 -17.48 -26.97
C ILE A 209 39.76 -16.90 -28.39
N ASP A 210 38.88 -15.97 -28.75
CA ASP A 210 38.83 -15.40 -30.10
C ASP A 210 40.04 -14.50 -30.44
N ASN A 211 40.82 -14.09 -29.43
CA ASN A 211 42.02 -13.27 -29.59
C ASN A 211 43.33 -14.08 -29.57
N GLU A 212 43.28 -15.41 -29.38
CA GLU A 212 44.40 -16.35 -29.56
C GLU A 212 44.41 -16.98 -30.96
#